data_AF-A0A177C3M1-F1
#
_entry.id   AF-A0A177C3M1-F1
#
_cell.length_a   1.000
_cell.length_b   1.000
_cell.length_c   1.000
_cell.angle_alpha   90.00
_cell.angle_beta   90.00
_cell.angle_gamma   90.00
#
_symmetry.space_group_name_H-M   'P 1'
#
loop_
_entity.id
_entity.type
_entity.pdbx_description
1 polymer ?
#
loop_
_entity_poly.entity_id
_entity_poly.type
_entity_poly.pdbx_seq_one_letter_code
_entity_poly.pdbx_strand_id
1 'polypeptide(L)'
;SRFTVYGPFVDQYTYQIHPITCGDLITAYVVFGLAMCFAILAVFIACQQTQRSRVPLKSLYVWMIWLEIVASLGLALLAFSYLIKVLRPSLYFYLGIVVSQLRVIYQVQILLQIICNRINVILQDQKKGTLLCIGTFVLVSIINVSVGIIWIPACLQISDRRVVFLAVVWIRVNTIWDRTEKVLFFLLDAALNWYFVRVVKRNLIGNGMEKYRPLVRFNQRMILISLLMDLLIIGAMSLHNGFVYAMFHPLAYLVKLNIEMSMANLIMKIVVGT
;
A
#
# COMPACT_ATOMS: atom_id res chain seq x y z
N SER A 1 9.17 -4.24 33.67
CA SER A 1 9.67 -2.88 33.99
C SER A 1 8.62 -1.86 33.57
N ARG A 2 8.09 -1.09 34.53
CA ARG A 2 7.01 -0.11 34.30
C ARG A 2 7.52 1.00 33.38
N PHE A 3 6.88 1.15 32.22
CA PHE A 3 7.12 2.25 31.28
C PHE A 3 6.47 3.51 31.85
N THR A 4 7.27 4.47 32.31
CA THR A 4 6.79 5.80 32.69
C THR A 4 7.04 6.77 31.53
N VAL A 5 5.99 7.47 31.13
CA VAL A 5 6.03 8.50 30.09
C VAL A 5 6.55 9.79 30.72
N TYR A 6 7.56 10.42 30.12
CA TYR A 6 8.04 11.74 30.56
C TYR A 6 8.29 12.63 29.34
N GLY A 7 7.51 13.71 29.23
CA GLY A 7 7.61 14.70 28.17
C GLY A 7 6.50 15.75 28.30
N PRO A 8 6.74 17.02 27.91
CA PRO A 8 5.84 18.15 28.20
C PRO A 8 4.51 18.14 27.43
N PHE A 9 4.33 17.19 26.50
CA PHE A 9 3.15 17.09 25.62
C PHE A 9 2.43 15.75 25.71
N VAL A 10 2.80 14.88 26.65
CA VAL A 10 2.12 13.60 26.85
C VAL A 10 1.59 13.54 28.27
N ASP A 11 0.29 13.76 28.40
CA ASP A 11 -0.41 13.66 29.67
C ASP A 11 -0.43 12.19 30.15
N GLN A 12 0.14 11.95 31.33
CA GLN A 12 0.37 10.62 31.91
C GLN A 12 -0.94 9.86 32.21
N TYR A 13 -2.08 10.56 32.21
CA TYR A 13 -3.41 10.00 32.50
C TYR A 13 -4.16 9.46 31.28
N THR A 14 -3.77 9.84 30.05
CA THR A 14 -4.57 9.57 28.84
C THR A 14 -3.92 8.56 27.89
N TYR A 15 -2.62 8.26 28.04
CA TYR A 15 -1.92 7.33 27.16
C TYR A 15 -2.06 5.87 27.63
N GLN A 16 -3.10 5.19 27.16
CA GLN A 16 -3.25 3.75 27.37
C GLN A 16 -2.31 2.96 26.43
N ILE A 17 -1.20 2.46 26.98
CA ILE A 17 -0.37 1.45 26.31
C ILE A 17 -1.24 0.19 26.18
N HIS A 18 -1.71 -0.10 24.96
CA HIS A 18 -2.43 -1.35 24.72
C HIS A 18 -1.51 -2.54 25.06
N PRO A 19 -1.95 -3.47 25.92
CA PRO A 19 -1.15 -4.62 26.30
C PRO A 19 -0.94 -5.49 25.06
N ILE A 20 0.31 -5.58 24.62
CA ILE A 20 0.70 -6.46 23.52
C ILE A 20 0.60 -7.89 24.04
N THR A 21 -0.36 -8.67 23.52
CA THR A 21 -0.51 -10.09 23.87
C THR A 21 0.62 -10.87 23.19
N CYS A 22 1.08 -11.98 23.80
CA CYS A 22 2.10 -12.84 23.18
C CYS A 22 1.69 -13.31 21.77
N GLY A 23 0.39 -13.54 21.52
CA GLY A 23 -0.13 -13.88 20.21
C GLY A 23 0.09 -12.77 19.16
N ASP A 24 -0.15 -11.51 19.52
CA ASP A 24 0.05 -10.36 18.64
C ASP A 24 1.52 -10.20 18.25
N LEU A 25 2.41 -10.48 19.20
CA LEU A 25 3.85 -10.45 18.99
C LEU A 25 4.29 -11.54 18.01
N ILE A 26 3.78 -12.78 18.15
CA ILE A 26 4.07 -13.89 17.23
C ILE A 26 3.55 -13.57 15.83
N THR A 27 2.31 -13.09 15.70
CA THR A 27 1.74 -12.68 14.41
C THR A 27 2.58 -11.59 13.77
N ALA A 28 3.02 -10.60 14.53
CA ALA A 28 3.91 -9.54 14.06
C ALA A 28 5.24 -10.07 13.50
N TYR A 29 5.92 -10.97 14.22
CA TYR A 29 7.16 -11.58 13.74
C TYR A 29 6.96 -12.38 12.45
N VAL A 30 5.86 -13.15 12.35
CA VAL A 30 5.54 -13.93 11.14
C VAL A 30 5.26 -13.02 9.95
N VAL A 31 4.44 -11.99 10.14
CA VAL A 31 4.10 -11.01 9.07
C VAL A 31 5.36 -10.24 8.64
N PHE A 32 6.22 -9.85 9.58
CA PHE A 32 7.49 -9.19 9.27
C PHE A 32 8.42 -10.12 8.48
N GLY A 33 8.57 -11.38 8.88
CA GLY A 33 9.36 -12.37 8.16
C GLY A 33 8.87 -12.57 6.72
N LEU A 34 7.55 -12.70 6.55
CA LEU A 34 6.93 -12.79 5.22
C LEU A 34 7.17 -11.53 4.39
N ALA A 35 7.00 -10.34 4.98
CA ALA A 35 7.25 -9.07 4.29
C ALA A 35 8.70 -8.97 3.82
N MET A 36 9.67 -9.38 4.65
CA MET A 36 11.09 -9.41 4.26
C MET A 36 11.36 -10.41 3.13
N CYS A 37 10.75 -11.60 3.16
CA CYS A 37 10.86 -12.56 2.05
C CYS A 37 10.35 -11.96 0.73
N PHE A 38 9.16 -11.34 0.73
CA PHE A 38 8.62 -10.67 -0.45
C PHE A 38 9.43 -9.44 -0.87
N ALA A 39 10.06 -8.73 0.07
CA ALA A 39 10.97 -7.63 -0.25
C ALA A 39 12.23 -8.12 -0.98
N ILE A 40 12.83 -9.22 -0.52
CA ILE A 40 14.00 -9.82 -1.19
C ILE A 40 13.63 -10.26 -2.61
N LEU A 41 12.47 -10.91 -2.78
CA LEU A 41 11.96 -11.28 -4.10
C LEU A 41 11.72 -10.04 -4.99
N ALA A 42 11.14 -8.97 -4.43
CA ALA A 42 10.88 -7.74 -5.16
C ALA A 42 12.19 -7.08 -5.62
N VAL A 43 13.20 -7.00 -4.74
CA VAL A 43 14.54 -6.48 -5.07
C VAL A 43 15.19 -7.33 -6.16
N PHE A 44 15.11 -8.65 -6.06
CA PHE A 44 15.69 -9.54 -7.07
C PHE A 44 15.05 -9.33 -8.45
N ILE A 45 13.72 -9.26 -8.54
CA ILE A 45 13.00 -9.02 -9.79
C ILE A 45 13.28 -7.60 -10.31
N ALA A 46 13.30 -6.59 -9.44
CA ALA A 46 13.62 -5.21 -9.79
C ALA A 46 15.05 -5.07 -10.32
N CYS A 47 16.03 -5.76 -9.71
CA CYS A 47 17.40 -5.83 -10.19
C CYS A 47 17.48 -6.45 -11.59
N GLN A 48 16.79 -7.58 -11.82
CA GLN A 48 16.74 -8.19 -13.16
C GLN A 48 16.11 -7.26 -14.21
N GLN A 49 15.04 -6.54 -13.87
CA GLN A 49 14.41 -5.58 -14.77
C GLN A 49 15.31 -4.37 -15.05
N THR A 50 16.01 -3.89 -14.03
CA THR A 50 16.98 -2.79 -14.14
C THR A 50 18.13 -3.16 -15.06
N GLN A 51 18.65 -4.39 -14.94
CA GLN A 51 19.74 -4.90 -15.80
C GLN A 51 19.30 -5.15 -17.26
N ARG A 52 18.04 -5.52 -17.49
CA ARG A 52 17.51 -5.73 -18.86
C ARG A 52 17.16 -4.42 -19.58
N SER A 53 17.03 -3.31 -18.87
CA SER A 53 16.73 -2.01 -19.47
C SER A 53 18.01 -1.36 -20.01
N ARG A 54 18.01 -0.93 -21.28
CA ARG A 54 19.17 -0.27 -21.91
C ARG A 54 19.53 1.09 -21.28
N VAL A 55 18.58 1.76 -20.62
CA VAL A 55 18.77 3.04 -19.91
C VAL A 55 17.91 3.06 -18.64
N PRO A 56 18.35 2.40 -17.55
CA PRO A 56 17.54 2.19 -16.36
C PRO A 56 17.16 3.49 -15.65
N LEU A 57 18.07 4.49 -15.64
CA LEU A 57 17.92 5.73 -14.88
C LEU A 57 16.90 6.72 -15.48
N LYS A 58 16.52 6.57 -16.76
CA LYS A 58 15.53 7.43 -17.42
C LYS A 58 14.10 6.87 -17.38
N SER A 59 13.93 5.62 -16.93
CA SER A 59 12.61 4.99 -16.88
C SER A 59 11.89 5.36 -15.59
N LEU A 60 10.84 6.18 -15.69
CA LEU A 60 9.97 6.54 -14.56
C LEU A 60 9.42 5.30 -13.83
N TYR A 61 9.09 4.26 -14.58
CA TYR A 61 8.59 2.98 -14.03
C TYR A 61 9.62 2.29 -13.13
N VAL A 62 10.91 2.32 -13.48
CA VAL A 62 11.97 1.72 -12.66
C VAL A 62 12.12 2.49 -11.34
N TRP A 63 12.10 3.83 -11.40
CA TRP A 63 12.12 4.66 -10.19
C TRP A 63 10.92 4.42 -9.29
N MET A 64 9.71 4.30 -9.85
CA MET A 64 8.50 4.00 -9.09
C MET A 64 8.61 2.67 -8.31
N ILE A 65 9.14 1.62 -8.94
CA ILE A 65 9.37 0.32 -8.28
C ILE A 65 10.38 0.44 -7.14
N TRP A 66 11.52 1.09 -7.37
CA TRP A 66 12.55 1.23 -6.34
C TRP A 66 12.07 2.05 -5.14
N LEU A 67 11.35 3.15 -5.40
CA LEU A 67 10.74 3.97 -4.36
C LEU A 67 9.72 3.17 -3.54
N GLU A 68 8.91 2.33 -4.19
CA GLU A 68 7.94 1.46 -3.54
C GLU A 68 8.60 0.43 -2.60
N ILE A 69 9.68 -0.21 -3.05
CA ILE A 69 10.44 -1.18 -2.25
C ILE A 69 11.07 -0.50 -1.02
N VAL A 70 11.73 0.65 -1.23
CA VAL A 70 12.37 1.40 -0.15
C VAL A 70 11.35 1.91 0.86
N ALA A 71 10.20 2.39 0.40
CA ALA A 71 9.11 2.83 1.26
C ALA A 71 8.55 1.66 2.10
N SER A 72 8.29 0.51 1.47
CA SER A 72 7.79 -0.70 2.14
C SER A 72 8.76 -1.24 3.19
N LEU A 73 10.06 -1.33 2.85
CA LEU A 73 11.10 -1.76 3.78
C LEU A 73 11.25 -0.79 4.95
N GLY A 74 11.24 0.50 4.67
CA GLY A 74 11.30 1.53 5.69
C GLY A 74 10.12 1.46 6.66
N LEU A 75 8.90 1.21 6.16
CA LEU A 75 7.71 1.05 6.98
C LEU A 75 7.77 -0.23 7.84
N ALA A 76 8.18 -1.35 7.24
CA ALA A 76 8.33 -2.62 7.96
C ALA A 76 9.37 -2.52 9.09
N LEU A 77 10.53 -1.89 8.82
CA LEU A 77 11.58 -1.68 9.83
C LEU A 77 11.12 -0.73 10.94
N LEU A 78 10.40 0.33 10.60
CA LEU A 78 9.83 1.25 11.59
C LEU A 78 8.82 0.53 12.48
N ALA A 79 7.86 -0.20 11.89
CA ALA A 79 6.85 -0.94 12.63
C ALA A 79 7.46 -2.00 13.56
N PHE A 80 8.49 -2.71 13.09
CA PHE A 80 9.24 -3.67 13.88
C PHE A 80 10.01 -3.02 15.04
N SER A 81 10.67 -1.88 14.77
CA SER A 81 11.41 -1.12 15.79
C SER A 81 10.48 -0.60 16.89
N TYR A 82 9.24 -0.23 16.55
CA TYR A 82 8.22 0.13 17.52
C TYR A 82 7.76 -1.08 18.36
N LEU A 83 7.62 -2.27 17.76
CA LEU A 83 7.19 -3.49 18.45
C LEU A 83 8.20 -3.93 19.55
N ILE A 84 9.50 -3.77 19.29
CA ILE A 84 10.57 -4.13 20.24
C ILE A 84 10.69 -3.08 21.38
N LYS A 85 9.86 -2.02 21.37
CA LYS A 85 9.87 -0.95 22.38
C LYS A 85 11.21 -0.20 22.50
N VAL A 86 12.03 -0.22 21.43
CA VAL A 86 13.30 0.51 21.38
C VAL A 86 13.07 2.02 21.27
N LEU A 87 11.97 2.44 20.64
CA LEU A 87 11.57 3.84 20.51
C LEU A 87 10.74 4.30 21.72
N ARG A 88 11.35 5.13 22.58
CA ARG A 88 10.65 5.84 23.67
C ARG A 88 9.72 6.92 23.09
N PRO A 89 8.55 7.20 23.73
CA PRO A 89 7.67 8.30 23.33
C PRO A 89 8.43 9.63 23.47
N SER A 90 8.92 10.13 22.34
CA SER A 90 9.69 11.37 22.19
C SER A 90 9.18 12.11 20.96
N LEU A 91 9.63 13.34 20.68
CA LEU A 91 9.22 14.10 19.49
C LEU A 91 9.49 13.31 18.18
N TYR A 92 10.52 12.45 18.19
CA TYR A 92 10.83 11.50 17.11
C TYR A 92 9.75 10.42 16.89
N PHE A 93 8.99 10.05 17.93
CA PHE A 93 7.85 9.13 17.82
C PHE A 93 6.71 9.75 17.02
N TYR A 94 6.32 10.98 17.37
CA TYR A 94 5.27 11.72 16.65
C TYR A 94 5.70 12.05 15.22
N LEU A 95 6.95 12.51 15.01
CA LEU A 95 7.49 12.71 13.67
C LEU A 95 7.56 11.39 12.89
N GLY A 96 7.96 10.29 13.52
CA GLY A 96 8.03 8.97 12.88
C GLY A 96 6.67 8.45 12.43
N ILE A 97 5.61 8.68 13.22
CA ILE A 97 4.24 8.33 12.86
C ILE A 97 3.75 9.19 11.69
N VAL A 98 3.95 10.51 11.73
CA VAL A 98 3.61 11.42 10.63
C VAL A 98 4.37 11.04 9.34
N VAL A 99 5.67 10.74 9.44
CA VAL A 99 6.50 10.30 8.30
C VAL A 99 6.03 8.95 7.77
N SER A 100 5.64 8.01 8.64
CA SER A 100 5.07 6.73 8.18
C SER A 100 3.75 6.92 7.44
N GLN A 101 2.90 7.84 7.88
CA GLN A 101 1.63 8.16 7.22
C GLN A 101 1.87 8.82 5.86
N LEU A 102 2.80 9.78 5.78
CA LEU A 102 3.18 10.44 4.54
C LEU A 102 3.75 9.43 3.52
N ARG A 103 4.53 8.45 4.00
CA ARG A 103 5.02 7.34 3.18
C ARG A 103 3.88 6.49 2.65
N VAL A 104 2.90 6.12 3.47
CA VAL A 104 1.74 5.30 3.05
C VAL A 104 0.91 6.03 1.99
N ILE A 105 0.68 7.34 2.15
CA ILE A 105 -0.02 8.17 1.16
C ILE A 105 0.69 8.12 -0.20
N TYR A 106 2.01 8.31 -0.20
CA TYR A 106 2.82 8.27 -1.42
C TYR A 106 2.83 6.87 -2.05
N GLN A 107 2.85 5.84 -1.20
CA GLN A 107 2.86 4.43 -1.59
C GLN A 107 1.60 4.02 -2.35
N VAL A 108 0.42 4.33 -1.83
CA VAL A 108 -0.86 4.03 -2.51
C VAL A 108 -0.95 4.74 -3.86
N GLN A 109 -0.46 5.98 -3.94
CA GLN A 109 -0.44 6.75 -5.18
C GLN A 109 0.46 6.09 -6.24
N ILE A 110 1.69 5.68 -5.85
CA ILE A 110 2.62 5.00 -6.74
C ILE A 110 2.01 3.69 -7.22
N LEU A 111 1.54 2.84 -6.31
CA LEU A 111 1.07 1.50 -6.63
C LEU A 111 -0.07 1.51 -7.65
N LEU A 112 -1.05 2.41 -7.47
CA LEU A 112 -2.15 2.59 -8.42
C LEU A 112 -1.69 3.15 -9.76
N GLN A 113 -0.68 4.02 -9.77
CA GLN A 113 -0.08 4.49 -11.02
C GLN A 113 0.69 3.39 -11.76
N ILE A 114 1.36 2.46 -11.06
CA ILE A 114 2.02 1.32 -11.71
C ILE A 114 0.99 0.46 -12.46
N ILE A 115 -0.15 0.15 -11.82
CA ILE A 115 -1.26 -0.59 -12.43
C ILE A 115 -1.84 0.17 -13.63
N CYS A 116 -2.06 1.48 -13.49
CA CYS A 116 -2.55 2.33 -14.58
C CYS A 116 -1.57 2.37 -15.77
N ASN A 117 -0.27 2.50 -15.49
CA ASN A 117 0.77 2.47 -16.50
C ASN A 117 0.78 1.14 -17.27
N ARG A 118 0.60 0.00 -16.59
CA ARG A 118 0.41 -1.31 -17.24
C ARG A 118 -0.80 -1.31 -18.17
N ILE A 119 -1.95 -0.83 -17.69
CA ILE A 119 -3.18 -0.80 -18.50
C ILE A 119 -2.96 0.05 -19.77
N ASN A 120 -2.29 1.19 -19.65
CA ASN A 120 -1.99 2.08 -20.78
C ASN A 120 -1.11 1.41 -21.84
N VAL A 121 -0.13 0.60 -21.44
CA VAL A 121 0.72 -0.17 -22.36
C VAL A 121 -0.06 -1.24 -23.14
N ILE A 122 -1.13 -1.78 -22.56
CA ILE A 122 -1.93 -2.88 -23.15
C ILE A 122 -3.13 -2.37 -23.95
N LEU A 123 -3.56 -1.12 -23.68
CA LEU A 123 -4.62 -0.47 -24.43
C LEU A 123 -4.11 -0.09 -25.83
N GLN A 124 -4.87 -0.44 -26.87
CA GLN A 124 -4.59 0.03 -28.23
C GLN A 124 -4.73 1.56 -28.34
N ASP A 125 -5.70 2.14 -27.63
CA ASP A 125 -5.94 3.59 -27.58
C ASP A 125 -5.19 4.25 -26.40
N GLN A 126 -3.92 4.61 -26.58
CA GLN A 126 -3.12 5.24 -25.51
C GLN A 126 -3.72 6.54 -24.94
N LYS A 127 -4.53 7.26 -25.74
CA LYS A 127 -5.23 8.49 -25.28
C LYS A 127 -6.26 8.19 -24.18
N LYS A 128 -7.06 7.12 -24.36
CA LYS A 128 -8.05 6.68 -23.37
C LYS A 128 -7.36 6.09 -22.14
N GLY A 129 -6.26 5.36 -22.33
CA GLY A 129 -5.45 4.83 -21.23
C GLY A 129 -4.85 5.95 -20.37
N THR A 130 -4.27 6.97 -21.00
CA THR A 130 -3.70 8.13 -20.30
C THR A 130 -4.77 8.92 -19.55
N LEU A 131 -5.96 9.11 -20.14
CA LEU A 131 -7.08 9.75 -19.45
C LEU A 131 -7.54 8.95 -18.22
N LEU A 132 -7.57 7.62 -18.31
CA LEU A 132 -7.87 6.75 -17.17
C LEU A 132 -6.80 6.85 -16.07
N CYS A 133 -5.52 6.91 -16.45
CA CYS A 133 -4.42 7.11 -15.51
C CYS A 133 -4.54 8.46 -14.78
N ILE A 134 -4.81 9.54 -15.52
CA ILE A 134 -4.95 10.89 -14.95
C ILE A 134 -6.18 10.97 -14.05
N GLY A 135 -7.32 10.43 -14.48
CA GLY A 135 -8.54 10.39 -13.68
C GLY A 135 -8.34 9.63 -12.37
N THR A 136 -7.68 8.48 -12.44
CA THR A 136 -7.32 7.68 -11.25
C THR A 136 -6.36 8.45 -10.34
N PHE A 137 -5.34 9.09 -10.90
CA PHE A 137 -4.37 9.88 -10.15
C PHE A 137 -5.04 11.00 -9.35
N VAL A 138 -5.91 11.78 -10.00
CA VAL A 138 -6.64 12.89 -9.38
C VAL A 138 -7.57 12.38 -8.29
N LEU A 139 -8.33 11.31 -8.57
CA LEU A 139 -9.26 10.73 -7.60
C LEU A 139 -8.54 10.25 -6.32
N VAL A 140 -7.42 9.54 -6.48
CA VAL A 140 -6.62 9.03 -5.36
C VAL A 140 -5.98 10.19 -4.59
N SER A 141 -5.50 11.24 -5.27
CA SER A 141 -4.96 12.43 -4.61
C SER A 141 -6.01 13.15 -3.75
N ILE A 142 -7.26 13.26 -4.21
CA ILE A 142 -8.34 13.88 -3.42
C ILE A 142 -8.63 13.07 -2.15
N ILE A 143 -8.66 11.74 -2.27
CA ILE A 143 -8.86 10.85 -1.11
C ILE A 143 -7.69 11.00 -0.13
N ASN A 144 -6.46 10.94 -0.61
CA ASN A 144 -5.25 11.06 0.19
C ASN A 144 -5.14 12.41 0.92
N VAL A 145 -5.47 13.51 0.26
CA VAL A 145 -5.49 14.84 0.88
C VAL A 145 -6.54 14.89 2.00
N SER A 146 -7.72 14.30 1.76
CA SER A 146 -8.79 14.24 2.75
C SER A 146 -8.37 13.44 3.99
N VAL A 147 -7.68 12.32 3.80
CA VAL A 147 -7.14 11.47 4.88
C VAL A 147 -6.07 12.21 5.67
N GLY A 148 -5.13 12.88 4.99
CA GLY A 148 -4.10 13.68 5.66
C GLY A 148 -4.68 14.78 6.54
N ILE A 149 -5.70 15.50 6.06
CA ILE A 149 -6.36 16.59 6.81
C ILE A 149 -7.13 16.04 8.04
N ILE A 150 -7.78 14.88 7.92
CA ILE A 150 -8.58 14.30 9.02
C ILE A 150 -7.68 13.62 10.06
N TRP A 151 -6.57 13.03 9.62
CA TRP A 151 -5.68 12.25 10.49
C TRP A 151 -4.75 13.11 11.34
N ILE A 152 -4.21 14.22 10.81
CA ILE A 152 -3.30 15.11 11.57
C ILE A 152 -3.95 15.63 12.87
N PRO A 153 -5.19 16.17 12.87
CA PRO A 153 -5.87 16.60 14.09
C PRO A 153 -6.18 15.44 15.05
N ALA A 154 -6.51 14.26 14.51
CA ALA A 154 -6.82 13.07 15.30
C ALA A 154 -5.60 12.56 16.06
N CYS A 155 -4.41 12.61 15.45
CA CYS A 155 -3.15 12.23 16.09
C CYS A 155 -2.59 13.31 17.03
N LEU A 156 -2.88 14.58 16.79
CA LEU A 156 -2.29 15.65 17.59
C LEU A 156 -2.92 15.71 18.98
N GLN A 157 -4.21 15.36 19.15
CA GLN A 157 -4.91 15.20 20.45
C GLN A 157 -4.45 16.14 21.57
N ILE A 158 -4.11 17.39 21.22
CA ILE A 158 -3.61 18.39 22.15
C ILE A 158 -4.79 18.79 23.03
N SER A 159 -4.59 18.56 24.32
CA SER A 159 -5.22 19.01 25.58
C SER A 159 -6.06 20.31 25.61
N ASP A 160 -6.69 20.76 24.53
CA ASP A 160 -7.62 21.88 24.59
C ASP A 160 -8.96 21.41 25.17
N ARG A 161 -9.02 21.48 26.49
CA ARG A 161 -10.21 21.27 27.33
C ARG A 161 -11.41 22.14 26.90
N ARG A 162 -11.19 23.18 26.09
CA ARG A 162 -12.24 24.03 25.48
C ARG A 162 -12.93 23.41 24.26
N VAL A 163 -12.37 22.36 23.65
CA VAL A 163 -12.81 21.79 22.36
C VAL A 163 -12.97 20.26 22.47
N VAL A 164 -13.28 19.75 23.67
CA VAL A 164 -13.45 18.30 23.94
C VAL A 164 -14.50 17.66 23.03
N PHE A 165 -15.62 18.35 22.77
CA PHE A 165 -16.66 17.81 21.87
C PHE A 165 -16.14 17.60 20.45
N LEU A 166 -15.44 18.60 19.90
CA LEU A 166 -14.85 18.53 18.56
C LEU A 166 -13.78 17.44 18.50
N ALA A 167 -12.91 17.30 19.50
CA ALA A 167 -11.90 16.23 19.55
C ALA A 167 -12.53 14.81 19.51
N VAL A 168 -13.61 14.59 20.25
CA VAL A 168 -14.34 13.30 20.23
C VAL A 168 -15.03 13.06 18.88
N VAL A 169 -15.56 14.11 18.24
CA VAL A 169 -16.14 14.04 16.89
C VAL A 169 -15.06 13.70 15.86
N TRP A 170 -13.89 14.34 15.91
CA TRP A 170 -12.77 14.06 15.00
C TRP A 170 -12.29 12.61 15.11
N ILE A 171 -12.20 12.05 16.31
CA ILE A 171 -11.78 10.65 16.51
C ILE A 171 -12.80 9.68 15.90
N ARG A 172 -14.10 9.89 16.15
CA ARG A 172 -15.16 9.02 15.59
C ARG A 172 -15.25 9.14 14.06
N VAL A 173 -15.12 10.36 13.53
CA VAL A 173 -15.10 10.61 12.09
C VAL A 173 -13.89 9.96 11.46
N ASN A 174 -12.70 10.07 12.08
CA ASN A 174 -11.48 9.43 11.59
C ASN A 174 -11.62 7.90 11.51
N THR A 175 -12.21 7.24 12.52
CA THR A 175 -12.41 5.78 12.50
C THR A 175 -13.35 5.33 11.36
N ILE A 176 -14.39 6.11 11.05
CA ILE A 176 -15.32 5.79 9.95
C ILE A 176 -14.68 6.10 8.60
N TRP A 177 -13.99 7.24 8.51
CA TRP A 177 -13.33 7.69 7.30
C TRP A 177 -12.20 6.76 6.88
N ASP A 178 -11.36 6.31 7.83
CA ASP A 178 -10.26 5.38 7.62
C ASP A 178 -10.74 4.03 7.04
N ARG A 179 -11.93 3.56 7.44
CA ARG A 179 -12.57 2.37 6.83
C ARG A 179 -13.10 2.67 5.43
N THR A 180 -13.75 3.82 5.27
CA THR A 180 -14.37 4.21 4.00
C THR A 180 -13.32 4.40 2.91
N GLU A 181 -12.21 5.05 3.21
CA GLU A 181 -11.04 5.22 2.34
C GLU A 181 -10.56 3.88 1.77
N LYS A 182 -10.36 2.86 2.62
CA LYS A 182 -9.86 1.57 2.17
C LYS A 182 -10.85 0.82 1.30
N VAL A 183 -12.15 0.95 1.58
CA VAL A 183 -13.18 0.41 0.70
C VAL A 183 -13.15 1.11 -0.65
N LEU A 184 -12.95 2.44 -0.69
CA LEU A 184 -12.80 3.18 -1.94
C LEU A 184 -11.57 2.72 -2.73
N PHE A 185 -10.42 2.52 -2.08
CA PHE A 185 -9.23 2.00 -2.75
C PHE A 185 -9.42 0.57 -3.25
N PHE A 186 -10.06 -0.30 -2.48
CA PHE A 186 -10.41 -1.64 -2.93
C PHE A 186 -11.32 -1.63 -4.15
N LEU A 187 -12.37 -0.79 -4.15
CA LEU A 187 -13.28 -0.66 -5.29
C LEU A 187 -12.57 -0.13 -6.53
N LEU A 188 -11.65 0.83 -6.35
CA LEU A 188 -10.85 1.38 -7.43
C LEU A 188 -9.89 0.33 -8.01
N ASP A 189 -9.18 -0.43 -7.17
CA ASP A 189 -8.32 -1.54 -7.60
C ASP A 189 -9.13 -2.62 -8.35
N ALA A 190 -10.29 -3.01 -7.80
CA ALA A 190 -11.21 -3.94 -8.42
C ALA A 190 -11.73 -3.45 -9.78
N ALA A 191 -12.11 -2.18 -9.89
CA ALA A 191 -12.61 -1.59 -11.12
C ALA A 191 -11.54 -1.55 -12.22
N LEU A 192 -10.32 -1.12 -11.89
CA LEU A 192 -9.19 -1.10 -12.83
C LEU A 192 -8.81 -2.50 -13.29
N ASN A 193 -8.70 -3.45 -12.36
CA ASN A 193 -8.37 -4.83 -12.66
C ASN A 193 -9.48 -5.53 -13.47
N TRP A 194 -10.75 -5.24 -13.20
CA TRP A 194 -11.88 -5.74 -13.99
C TRP A 194 -11.88 -5.15 -15.40
N TYR A 195 -11.66 -3.83 -15.53
CA TYR A 195 -11.53 -3.16 -16.82
C TYR A 195 -10.42 -3.78 -17.66
N PHE A 196 -9.26 -4.02 -17.04
CA PHE A 196 -8.13 -4.69 -17.67
C PHE A 196 -8.48 -6.08 -18.23
N VAL A 197 -9.10 -6.95 -17.42
CA VAL A 197 -9.51 -8.29 -17.87
C VAL A 197 -10.51 -8.20 -19.02
N ARG A 198 -11.45 -7.26 -18.99
CA ARG A 198 -12.41 -7.05 -20.08
C ARG A 198 -11.73 -6.64 -21.38
N VAL A 199 -10.78 -5.71 -21.32
CA VAL A 199 -10.05 -5.24 -22.51
C VAL A 199 -9.17 -6.36 -23.08
N VAL A 200 -8.42 -7.06 -22.24
CA VAL A 200 -7.58 -8.19 -22.67
C VAL A 200 -8.42 -9.28 -23.33
N LYS A 201 -9.57 -9.64 -22.76
CA LYS A 201 -10.48 -10.63 -23.37
C LYS A 201 -11.00 -10.16 -24.72
N ARG A 202 -11.41 -8.90 -24.86
CA ARG A 202 -11.89 -8.36 -26.14
C ARG A 202 -10.79 -8.33 -27.21
N ASN A 203 -9.58 -7.90 -26.85
CA ASN A 203 -8.47 -7.73 -27.79
C ASN A 203 -7.78 -9.05 -28.20
N LEU A 204 -7.65 -10.02 -27.29
CA LEU A 204 -6.96 -11.29 -27.60
C LEU A 204 -7.90 -12.38 -28.15
N ILE A 205 -9.13 -12.48 -27.61
CA ILE A 205 -10.06 -13.55 -28.01
C ILE A 205 -10.80 -13.15 -29.30
N GLY A 206 -11.08 -11.85 -29.50
CA GLY A 206 -11.68 -11.34 -30.73
C GLY A 206 -10.79 -11.48 -31.97
N ASN A 207 -9.47 -11.46 -31.79
CA ASN A 207 -8.48 -11.58 -32.88
C ASN A 207 -8.00 -13.03 -33.12
N GLY A 208 -8.72 -14.05 -32.61
CA GLY A 208 -8.52 -15.45 -32.99
C GLY A 208 -7.36 -16.19 -32.29
N MET A 209 -6.76 -15.62 -31.25
CA MET A 209 -5.57 -16.23 -30.64
C MET A 209 -5.91 -17.12 -29.42
N GLU A 210 -6.58 -18.25 -29.65
CA GLU A 210 -6.89 -19.23 -28.59
C GLU A 210 -5.65 -19.72 -27.81
N LYS A 211 -4.47 -19.67 -28.45
CA LYS A 211 -3.16 -20.02 -27.88
C LYS A 211 -2.82 -19.25 -26.58
N TYR A 212 -3.37 -18.05 -26.36
CA TYR A 212 -3.08 -17.24 -25.17
C TYR A 212 -4.10 -17.38 -24.03
N ARG A 213 -5.15 -18.21 -24.18
CA ARG A 213 -6.12 -18.53 -23.12
C ARG A 213 -5.48 -18.93 -21.77
N PRO A 214 -4.47 -19.83 -21.70
CA PRO A 214 -3.87 -20.21 -20.42
C PRO A 214 -3.16 -19.02 -19.75
N LEU A 215 -2.61 -18.10 -20.53
CA LEU A 215 -1.90 -16.93 -20.02
C LEU A 215 -2.87 -15.91 -19.43
N VAL A 216 -3.99 -15.65 -20.11
CA VAL A 216 -5.07 -14.80 -19.59
C VAL A 216 -5.62 -15.39 -18.28
N ARG A 217 -5.75 -16.72 -18.19
CA ARG A 217 -6.20 -17.40 -16.96
C ARG A 217 -5.19 -17.28 -15.82
N PHE A 218 -3.90 -17.46 -16.10
CA PHE A 218 -2.84 -17.24 -15.11
C PHE A 218 -2.86 -15.80 -14.61
N ASN A 219 -2.98 -14.85 -15.52
CA ASN A 219 -3.03 -13.44 -15.18
C ASN A 219 -4.27 -13.09 -14.33
N GLN A 220 -5.44 -13.63 -14.68
CA GLN A 220 -6.65 -13.45 -13.89
C GLN A 220 -6.52 -14.00 -12.46
N ARG A 221 -5.77 -15.09 -12.25
CA ARG A 221 -5.49 -15.62 -10.90
C ARG A 221 -4.58 -14.68 -10.11
N MET A 222 -3.56 -14.11 -10.74
CA MET A 222 -2.66 -13.15 -10.10
C MET A 222 -3.41 -11.88 -9.66
N ILE A 223 -4.34 -11.40 -10.49
CA ILE A 223 -5.25 -10.29 -10.14
C ILE A 223 -6.14 -10.65 -8.95
N LEU A 224 -6.69 -11.87 -8.90
CA LEU A 224 -7.48 -12.32 -7.76
C LEU A 224 -6.66 -12.28 -6.46
N ILE A 225 -5.39 -12.71 -6.51
CA ILE A 225 -4.49 -12.63 -5.34
C ILE A 225 -4.25 -11.16 -4.94
N SER A 226 -4.07 -10.24 -5.90
CA SER A 226 -3.95 -8.80 -5.62
C SER A 226 -5.17 -8.25 -4.86
N LEU A 227 -6.38 -8.61 -5.30
CA LEU A 227 -7.62 -8.18 -4.64
C LEU A 227 -7.80 -8.81 -3.26
N LEU A 228 -7.36 -10.06 -3.08
CA LEU A 228 -7.35 -10.72 -1.78
C LEU A 228 -6.42 -10.00 -0.79
N MET A 229 -5.30 -9.43 -1.24
CA MET A 229 -4.41 -8.65 -0.39
C MET A 229 -5.09 -7.37 0.12
N ASP A 230 -5.94 -6.70 -0.68
CA ASP A 230 -6.72 -5.55 -0.20
C ASP A 230 -7.77 -5.96 0.84
N LEU A 231 -8.46 -7.08 0.59
CA LEU A 231 -9.41 -7.63 1.56
C LEU A 231 -8.73 -8.01 2.87
N LEU A 232 -7.46 -8.45 2.81
CA LEU A 232 -6.64 -8.72 3.98
C LEU A 232 -6.37 -7.44 4.77
N ILE A 233 -6.00 -6.33 4.12
CA ILE A 233 -5.82 -5.02 4.80
C ILE A 233 -7.13 -4.57 5.44
N ILE A 234 -8.26 -4.70 4.73
CA ILE A 234 -9.58 -4.32 5.26
C ILE A 234 -9.95 -5.18 6.47
N GLY A 235 -9.72 -6.50 6.39
CA GLY A 235 -9.95 -7.43 7.49
C GLY A 235 -9.04 -7.17 8.69
N ALA A 236 -7.79 -6.79 8.44
CA ALA A 236 -6.81 -6.47 9.49
C ALA A 236 -7.20 -5.24 10.33
N MET A 237 -8.06 -4.34 9.82
CA MET A 237 -8.62 -3.26 10.64
C MET A 237 -9.56 -3.74 11.75
N SER A 238 -10.09 -4.96 11.65
CA SER A 238 -10.89 -5.54 12.72
C SER A 238 -10.03 -5.98 13.91
N LEU A 239 -8.71 -6.01 13.77
CA LEU A 239 -7.78 -6.28 14.85
C LEU A 239 -7.63 -5.01 15.71
N HIS A 240 -7.79 -5.15 17.02
CA HIS A 240 -7.67 -4.04 17.98
C HIS A 240 -6.24 -3.46 18.08
N ASN A 241 -5.23 -4.15 17.52
CA ASN A 241 -3.82 -3.77 17.62
C ASN A 241 -3.36 -2.99 16.39
N GLY A 242 -3.30 -1.65 16.51
CA GLY A 242 -2.84 -0.74 15.45
C GLY A 242 -1.43 -1.03 14.93
N PHE A 243 -0.53 -1.59 15.76
CA PHE A 243 0.82 -1.95 15.34
C PHE A 243 0.87 -3.19 14.45
N VAL A 244 0.06 -4.21 14.76
CA VAL A 244 -0.04 -5.43 13.93
C VAL A 244 -0.66 -5.06 12.58
N TYR A 245 -1.69 -4.22 12.60
CA TYR A 245 -2.29 -3.62 11.41
C TYR A 245 -1.25 -2.88 10.53
N ALA A 246 -0.37 -2.07 11.12
CA ALA A 246 0.65 -1.33 10.37
C ALA A 246 1.63 -2.23 9.59
N MET A 247 1.86 -3.48 10.03
CA MET A 247 2.72 -4.44 9.34
C MET A 247 2.05 -5.15 8.15
N PHE A 248 0.72 -5.17 8.09
CA PHE A 248 0.01 -5.75 6.95
C PHE A 248 0.11 -4.88 5.69
N HIS A 249 0.24 -3.56 5.84
CA HIS A 249 0.45 -2.64 4.72
C HIS A 249 1.69 -2.97 3.88
N PRO A 250 2.93 -2.96 4.44
CA PRO A 250 4.12 -3.23 3.64
C PRO A 250 4.09 -4.65 3.05
N LEU A 251 3.50 -5.63 3.73
CA LEU A 251 3.32 -6.98 3.18
C LEU A 251 2.44 -6.96 1.93
N ALA A 252 1.23 -6.39 2.03
CA ALA A 252 0.28 -6.37 0.92
C ALA A 252 0.83 -5.60 -0.28
N TYR A 253 1.47 -4.44 -0.05
CA TYR A 253 2.07 -3.63 -1.11
C TYR A 253 3.23 -4.35 -1.80
N LEU A 254 4.11 -5.04 -1.06
CA LEU A 254 5.19 -5.84 -1.65
C LEU A 254 4.67 -7.02 -2.48
N VAL A 255 3.61 -7.70 -2.03
CA VAL A 255 2.98 -8.78 -2.80
C VAL A 255 2.40 -8.23 -4.11
N LYS A 256 1.66 -7.12 -4.03
CA LYS A 256 1.09 -6.45 -5.21
C LYS A 256 2.16 -6.01 -6.20
N LEU A 257 3.26 -5.43 -5.72
CA LEU A 257 4.39 -5.04 -6.56
C LEU A 257 5.02 -6.25 -7.26
N ASN A 258 5.23 -7.36 -6.55
CA ASN A 258 5.75 -8.60 -7.13
C ASN A 258 4.83 -9.18 -8.21
N ILE A 259 3.51 -9.13 -7.99
CA ILE A 259 2.50 -9.55 -8.98
C ILE A 259 2.61 -8.69 -10.23
N GLU A 260 2.67 -7.37 -10.07
CA GLU A 260 2.74 -6.40 -11.15
C GLU A 260 4.00 -6.59 -12.01
N MET A 261 5.16 -6.69 -11.37
CA MET A 261 6.43 -6.92 -12.06
C MET A 261 6.46 -8.27 -12.79
N SER A 262 5.91 -9.33 -12.17
CA SER A 262 5.84 -10.66 -12.79
C SER A 262 4.93 -10.67 -14.01
N MET A 263 3.79 -9.99 -13.93
CA MET A 263 2.85 -9.85 -15.05
C MET A 263 3.48 -9.06 -16.21
N ALA A 264 4.12 -7.94 -15.92
CA ALA A 264 4.80 -7.12 -16.94
C ALA A 264 5.90 -7.91 -17.67
N ASN A 265 6.70 -8.69 -16.93
CA ASN A 265 7.73 -9.56 -17.51
C ASN A 265 7.14 -10.64 -18.43
N LEU A 266 6.00 -11.23 -18.06
CA LEU A 266 5.31 -12.24 -18.88
C LEU A 266 4.81 -11.62 -20.19
N ILE A 267 4.23 -10.42 -20.14
CA ILE A 267 3.74 -9.72 -21.32
C ILE A 267 4.89 -9.35 -22.26
N MET A 268 5.98 -8.79 -21.73
CA MET A 268 7.16 -8.45 -22.53
C MET A 268 7.77 -9.66 -23.22
N LYS A 269 7.83 -10.82 -22.56
CA LYS A 269 8.31 -12.06 -23.19
C LYS A 269 7.46 -12.50 -24.38
N ILE A 270 6.17 -12.20 -24.40
CA ILE A 270 5.30 -12.52 -25.54
C ILE A 270 5.57 -11.57 -26.71
N VAL A 271 5.67 -10.27 -26.42
CA VAL A 271 5.87 -9.23 -27.43
C VAL A 271 7.23 -9.38 -28.12
N VAL A 272 8.26 -9.77 -27.37
CA VAL A 272 9.63 -9.98 -27.88
C VAL A 272 9.88 -11.41 -28.37
N GLY A 273 9.06 -12.38 -27.92
CA GLY A 273 9.14 -13.79 -28.32
C GLY A 273 8.44 -14.10 -29.66
N THR A 274 8.25 -13.08 -30.50
CA THR A 274 7.89 -13.16 -31.92
C THR A 274 9.02 -12.48 -32.70
#